data_AF-A0A1Q8G9P9-F1
#
_entry.id   AF-A0A1Q8G9P9-F1
#
_cell.length_a   1.000
_cell.length_b   1.000
_cell.length_c   1.000
_cell.angle_alpha   90.00
_cell.angle_beta   90.00
_cell.angle_gamma   90.00
#
_symmetry.space_group_name_H-M   'P 1'
#
loop_
_entity.id
_entity.type
_entity.pdbx_description
1 polymer ?
#
loop_
_entity_poly.entity_id
_entity_poly.type
_entity_poly.pdbx_seq_one_letter_code
_entity_poly.pdbx_strand_id
1 'polypeptide(L)'
;MAYATLQAFASMQTVGIVTEDGIELYHWLGVADRRILRLVPGLKSVLLDIEAWRTMILEPYKRLGSGVYIVVAFIGDGRVVGVMEGRQPMVRVLSSKPDALGRSFGHDTE
;
A
#
# COMPACT_ATOMS: atom_id res chain seq x y z
N MET A 1 2.30 -19.40 -7.00
CA MET A 1 2.77 -18.00 -7.06
C MET A 1 3.27 -17.58 -5.69
N ALA A 2 4.56 -17.27 -5.58
CA ALA A 2 5.10 -16.61 -4.40
C ALA A 2 4.73 -15.13 -4.54
N TYR A 3 3.75 -14.66 -3.76
CA TYR A 3 3.40 -13.25 -3.69
C TYR A 3 4.66 -12.47 -3.31
N ALA A 4 4.94 -11.34 -3.97
CA ALA A 4 5.98 -10.42 -3.55
C ALA A 4 5.61 -9.86 -2.16
N THR A 5 5.93 -10.61 -1.11
CA THR A 5 5.55 -10.28 0.27
C THR A 5 6.53 -9.26 0.82
N LEU A 6 6.36 -8.00 0.42
CA LEU A 6 6.92 -6.89 1.18
C LEU A 6 5.96 -6.60 2.35
N GLN A 7 6.42 -6.97 3.55
CA GLN A 7 5.59 -7.09 4.76
C GLN A 7 5.32 -5.71 5.38
N ALA A 8 4.05 -5.44 5.67
CA ALA A 8 3.56 -4.21 6.31
C ALA A 8 2.91 -4.52 7.67
N PHE A 9 3.52 -5.41 8.46
CA PHE A 9 2.97 -5.87 9.74
C PHE A 9 3.72 -5.25 10.92
N ALA A 10 5.02 -5.54 11.03
CA ALA A 10 5.87 -5.01 12.09
C ALA A 10 6.51 -3.69 11.66
N SER A 11 6.79 -2.81 12.63
CA SER A 11 7.58 -1.62 12.35
C SER A 11 8.97 -1.99 11.82
N MET A 12 9.55 -1.09 11.04
CA MET A 12 10.83 -1.21 10.34
C MET A 12 10.90 -2.29 9.26
N GLN A 13 9.83 -3.07 9.04
CA GLN A 13 9.77 -3.99 7.90
C GLN A 13 9.86 -3.23 6.58
N THR A 14 10.54 -3.84 5.62
CA THR A 14 10.69 -3.26 4.30
C THR A 14 9.42 -3.46 3.48
N VAL A 15 8.91 -2.35 2.96
CA VAL A 15 7.73 -2.28 2.07
C VAL A 15 8.10 -1.69 0.72
N GLY A 16 7.45 -2.18 -0.33
CA GLY A 16 7.62 -1.65 -1.69
C GLY A 16 6.68 -0.48 -1.95
N ILE A 17 7.20 0.59 -2.52
CA ILE A 17 6.46 1.78 -2.92
C ILE A 17 6.52 1.90 -4.44
N VAL A 18 5.36 2.04 -5.06
CA VAL A 18 5.22 2.25 -6.49
C VAL A 18 5.61 3.69 -6.84
N THR A 19 6.55 3.83 -7.75
CA THR A 19 7.03 5.10 -8.34
C THR A 19 6.88 5.07 -9.87
N GLU A 20 7.24 6.16 -10.54
CA GLU A 20 7.25 6.21 -12.01
C GLU A 20 8.35 5.31 -12.61
N ASP A 21 9.45 5.13 -11.87
CA ASP A 21 10.63 4.37 -12.30
C ASP A 21 10.60 2.89 -11.87
N GLY A 22 9.57 2.47 -11.13
CA GLY A 22 9.39 1.09 -10.69
C GLY A 22 8.97 0.97 -9.22
N ILE A 23 9.56 0.00 -8.51
CA ILE A 23 9.31 -0.25 -7.09
C ILE A 23 10.54 0.13 -6.29
N GLU A 24 10.37 1.04 -5.34
CA GLU A 24 11.41 1.44 -4.38
C GLU A 24 11.11 0.89 -2.98
N LEU A 25 12.15 0.67 -2.17
CA LEU A 25 12.02 0.05 -0.85
C LEU A 25 12.08 1.10 0.27
N TYR A 26 11.12 1.02 1.19
CA TYR A 26 10.95 1.94 2.33
C TYR A 26 10.72 1.15 3.63
N HIS A 27 10.89 1.81 4.77
CA HIS A 27 10.60 1.24 6.08
C HIS A 27 9.18 1.57 6.55
N TRP A 28 8.43 0.52 6.88
CA TRP A 28 7.08 0.61 7.44
C TRP A 28 7.09 1.07 8.90
N LEU A 29 6.28 2.06 9.26
CA LEU A 29 6.14 2.51 10.65
C LEU A 29 4.82 2.08 11.30
N GLY A 30 3.90 1.48 10.55
CA GLY A 30 2.57 1.13 11.02
C GLY A 30 1.48 1.87 10.26
N VAL A 31 0.30 2.01 10.87
CA VAL A 31 -0.87 2.67 10.28
C VAL A 31 -1.31 3.85 11.15
N ALA A 32 -1.89 4.88 10.51
CA ALA A 32 -2.47 6.02 11.21
C ALA A 32 -3.76 6.50 10.51
N ASP A 33 -4.69 7.04 11.29
CA ASP A 33 -5.92 7.63 10.76
C ASP A 33 -5.59 8.92 9.98
N ARG A 34 -6.23 9.11 8.83
CA ARG A 34 -6.03 10.26 7.95
C ARG A 34 -6.22 11.60 8.67
N ARG A 35 -7.06 11.65 9.70
CA ARG A 35 -7.33 12.87 10.47
C ARG A 35 -6.11 13.32 11.25
N ILE A 36 -5.28 12.38 11.73
CA ILE A 36 -4.02 12.67 12.41
C ILE A 36 -2.98 13.11 11.39
N LEU A 37 -2.87 12.36 10.28
CA LEU A 37 -1.88 12.64 9.24
C LEU A 37 -2.07 14.01 8.59
N ARG A 38 -3.31 14.50 8.45
CA ARG A 38 -3.59 15.87 7.97
C ARG A 38 -2.96 16.99 8.81
N LEU A 39 -2.59 16.70 10.05
CA LEU A 39 -1.94 17.67 10.94
C LEU A 39 -0.41 17.71 10.74
N VAL A 40 0.16 16.75 10.02
CA VAL A 40 1.61 16.67 9.78
C VAL A 40 1.93 17.46 8.50
N PRO A 41 2.71 18.54 8.58
CA PRO A 41 3.05 19.35 7.41
C PRO A 41 3.99 18.60 6.46
N GLY A 42 3.84 18.82 5.16
CA GLY A 42 4.76 18.32 4.14
C GLY A 42 4.64 16.83 3.81
N LEU A 43 3.62 16.12 4.31
CA LEU A 43 3.37 14.74 3.93
C LEU A 43 3.13 14.58 2.44
N LYS A 44 3.75 13.56 1.86
CA LYS A 44 3.50 13.13 0.48
C LYS A 44 2.77 11.79 0.48
N SER A 45 1.75 11.67 -0.37
CA SER A 45 1.06 10.39 -0.58
C SER A 45 1.83 9.53 -1.58
N VAL A 46 2.11 8.30 -1.22
CA VAL A 46 2.71 7.29 -2.11
C VAL A 46 1.87 6.01 -2.09
N LEU A 47 2.18 5.05 -2.97
CA LEU A 47 1.35 3.86 -3.20
C LEU A 47 2.10 2.59 -2.83
N LEU A 48 1.45 1.69 -2.12
CA LEU A 48 2.05 0.44 -1.63
C LEU A 48 1.99 -0.66 -2.71
N ASP A 49 3.11 -1.35 -2.92
CA ASP A 49 3.23 -2.54 -3.75
C ASP A 49 2.78 -3.79 -2.98
N ILE A 50 1.46 -3.96 -2.88
CA ILE A 50 0.85 -5.18 -2.35
C ILE A 50 -0.42 -5.54 -3.14
N GLU A 51 -0.75 -6.82 -3.14
CA GLU A 51 -1.97 -7.35 -3.77
C GLU A 51 -3.11 -7.65 -2.79
N ALA A 52 -2.83 -7.64 -1.49
CA ALA A 52 -3.80 -7.98 -0.47
C ALA A 52 -3.46 -7.35 0.89
N TRP A 53 -4.46 -7.10 1.72
CA TRP A 53 -4.29 -6.48 3.04
C TRP A 53 -5.19 -7.11 4.10
N ARG A 54 -4.84 -6.91 5.37
CA ARG A 54 -5.66 -7.22 6.55
C ARG A 54 -5.28 -6.30 7.69
N THR A 55 -6.17 -6.05 8.64
CA THR A 55 -5.84 -5.22 9.81
C THR A 55 -5.34 -6.07 10.98
N MET A 56 -5.91 -7.25 11.18
CA MET A 56 -5.51 -8.18 12.23
C MET A 56 -4.96 -9.49 11.66
N ILE A 57 -4.05 -10.14 12.38
CA ILE A 57 -3.41 -11.39 11.95
C ILE A 57 -4.42 -12.51 11.70
N LEU A 58 -5.51 -12.54 12.47
CA LEU A 58 -6.54 -13.58 12.36
C LEU A 58 -7.63 -13.23 11.32
N GLU A 59 -7.61 -12.03 10.74
CA GLU A 59 -8.54 -11.66 9.69
C GLU A 59 -8.11 -12.26 8.34
N PRO A 60 -9.07 -12.68 7.50
CA PRO A 60 -8.81 -13.03 6.11
C PRO A 60 -8.19 -11.86 5.36
N TYR A 61 -7.30 -12.15 4.41
CA TYR A 61 -6.78 -11.16 3.49
C TYR A 61 -7.88 -10.66 2.56
N LYS A 62 -7.98 -9.34 2.42
CA LYS A 62 -8.79 -8.65 1.42
C LYS A 62 -7.92 -8.37 0.19
N ARG A 63 -8.31 -8.93 -0.95
CA ARG A 63 -7.61 -8.73 -2.23
C ARG A 63 -7.84 -7.33 -2.79
N LEU A 64 -6.81 -6.77 -3.39
CA LEU A 64 -6.87 -5.52 -4.15
C LEU A 64 -6.96 -5.87 -5.63
N GLY A 65 -8.00 -5.35 -6.30
CA GLY A 65 -8.16 -5.53 -7.74
C GLY A 65 -7.05 -4.83 -8.54
N SER A 66 -6.95 -5.18 -9.84
CA SER A 66 -6.07 -4.48 -10.78
C SER A 66 -6.33 -2.97 -10.76
N GLY A 67 -5.26 -2.18 -10.73
CA GLY A 67 -5.31 -0.73 -10.64
C GLY A 67 -5.65 -0.17 -9.25
N VAL A 68 -5.93 -1.02 -8.25
CA VAL A 68 -6.24 -0.59 -6.88
C VAL A 68 -5.02 -0.73 -6.00
N TYR A 69 -4.66 0.36 -5.32
CA TYR A 69 -3.49 0.48 -4.48
C TYR A 69 -3.84 1.06 -3.12
N ILE A 70 -3.14 0.63 -2.07
CA ILE A 70 -3.23 1.28 -0.75
C ILE A 70 -2.40 2.55 -0.74
N VAL A 71 -2.98 3.61 -0.19
CA VAL A 71 -2.31 4.90 0.03
C VAL A 71 -1.52 4.83 1.33
N VAL A 72 -0.26 5.24 1.23
CA VAL A 72 0.65 5.42 2.37
C VAL A 72 1.15 6.87 2.39
N ALA A 73 1.53 7.35 3.56
CA ALA A 73 2.14 8.65 3.75
C ALA A 73 3.65 8.51 3.95
N PHE A 74 4.43 9.25 3.17
CA PHE A 74 5.87 9.39 3.36
C PHE A 74 6.15 10.39 4.49
N ILE A 75 6.85 9.93 5.53
CA ILE A 75 7.15 10.69 6.74
C ILE A 75 8.56 11.34 6.70
N GLY A 76 9.42 10.91 5.78
CA GLY A 76 10.83 11.33 5.71
C GLY A 76 11.80 10.15 5.81
N ASP A 77 13.05 10.34 5.35
CA ASP A 77 14.16 9.37 5.48
C ASP A 77 13.83 7.93 5.08
N GLY A 78 13.08 7.75 3.98
CA GLY A 78 12.70 6.41 3.54
C GLY A 78 11.67 5.72 4.43
N ARG A 79 10.88 6.45 5.24
CA ARG A 79 9.88 5.88 6.16
C ARG A 79 8.45 6.20 5.74
N VAL A 80 7.56 5.23 5.88
CA VAL A 80 6.16 5.33 5.44
C VAL A 80 5.17 4.79 6.47
N VAL A 81 3.96 5.35 6.46
CA VAL A 81 2.83 4.94 7.32
C VAL A 81 1.60 4.65 6.45
N GLY A 82 0.89 3.56 6.72
CA GLY A 82 -0.40 3.27 6.11
C GLY A 82 -1.47 4.27 6.50
N VAL A 83 -2.18 4.81 5.51
CA VAL A 83 -3.25 5.77 5.75
C VAL A 83 -4.57 5.03 5.91
N MET A 84 -5.23 5.21 7.05
CA MET A 84 -6.53 4.61 7.35
C MET A 84 -7.64 5.67 7.38
N GLU A 85 -8.84 5.29 6.96
CA GLU A 85 -10.07 6.01 7.26
C GLU A 85 -10.96 5.09 8.11
N GLY A 86 -10.93 5.32 9.43
CA GLY A 86 -11.51 4.38 10.39
C GLY A 86 -10.79 3.02 10.36
N ARG A 87 -11.51 1.95 10.01
CA ARG A 87 -10.96 0.58 9.93
C ARG A 87 -10.59 0.13 8.52
N GLN A 88 -10.72 1.01 7.53
CA GLN A 88 -10.41 0.71 6.13
C GLN A 88 -9.14 1.47 5.72
N PRO A 89 -8.21 0.86 4.96
CA PRO A 89 -7.13 1.60 4.35
C PRO A 89 -7.70 2.55 3.30
N MET A 90 -7.08 3.71 3.18
CA MET A 90 -7.32 4.56 2.03
C MET A 90 -6.74 3.89 0.79
N VAL A 91 -7.52 3.90 -0.29
CA VAL A 91 -7.14 3.30 -1.57
C VAL A 91 -7.16 4.34 -2.67
N ARG A 92 -6.33 4.14 -3.70
CA ARG A 92 -6.33 4.92 -4.93
C ARG A 92 -6.48 3.99 -6.12
N VAL A 93 -7.28 4.42 -7.09
CA VAL A 93 -7.47 3.71 -8.36
C VAL A 93 -6.65 4.40 -9.44
N LEU A 94 -5.84 3.64 -10.16
CA LEU A 94 -5.07 4.05 -11.33
C LEU A 94 -5.56 3.27 -12.56
N SER A 95 -5.77 3.95 -13.67
CA SER A 95 -6.37 3.38 -14.90
C SER A 95 -5.34 2.88 -15.93
N SER A 96 -4.09 2.65 -15.55
CA SER A 96 -3.05 2.11 -16.44
C SER A 96 -3.21 0.60 -16.66
N LYS A 97 -2.89 0.12 -17.87
CA LYS A 97 -2.86 -1.31 -18.22
C LYS A 97 -1.55 -1.67 -18.96
N PRO A 98 -0.81 -2.72 -18.54
CA PRO A 98 -0.91 -3.37 -17.22
C PRO A 98 -0.64 -2.35 -16.10
N ASP A 99 -1.15 -2.60 -14.90
CA ASP A 99 -0.87 -1.72 -13.77
C ASP A 99 0.61 -1.86 -13.32
N ALA A 100 1.05 -1.03 -12.38
CA ALA A 100 2.44 -1.02 -11.93
C ALA A 100 2.92 -2.34 -11.31
N LEU A 101 2.00 -3.24 -10.95
CA LEU A 101 2.32 -4.59 -10.43
C LEU A 101 2.18 -5.66 -11.53
N GLY A 102 1.99 -5.26 -12.78
CA GLY A 102 1.74 -6.15 -13.90
C GLY A 102 0.33 -6.73 -13.95
N ARG A 103 -0.62 -6.25 -13.12
CA ARG A 103 -1.98 -6.80 -13.08
C ARG A 103 -2.81 -6.21 -14.22
N SER A 104 -3.52 -7.05 -14.94
CA SER A 104 -4.51 -6.65 -15.95
C SER A 104 -5.93 -6.86 -15.44
N PHE A 105 -6.86 -6.01 -15.89
CA PHE A 105 -8.29 -6.28 -15.72
C PHE A 105 -8.64 -7.54 -16.51
N GLY A 106 -8.89 -8.63 -15.80
CA GLY A 106 -9.23 -9.93 -16.38
C GLY A 106 -8.12 -10.97 -16.25
N HIS A 107 -7.93 -11.48 -15.04
CA HIS A 107 -7.47 -12.85 -14.82
C HIS A 107 -8.13 -13.43 -13.55
N ASP A 108 -9.44 -13.20 -13.43
CA ASP A 108 -10.33 -14.15 -12.76
C ASP A 108 -10.98 -14.95 -13.90
N THR A 109 -10.23 -15.87 -14.49
CA THR A 109 -10.81 -16.96 -15.28
C THR A 109 -10.15 -18.25 -14.82
N GLU A 110 -11.00 -19.05 -14.16
CA GLU A 110 -10.87 -20.43 -13.69
C GLU A 110 -10.26 -20.67 -12.31
#